data_AF-A0A958XVG7-F1
#
_entry.id   AF-A0A958XVG7-F1
#
_cell.length_a   1.000
_cell.length_b   1.000
_cell.length_c   1.000
_cell.angle_alpha   90.00
_cell.angle_beta   90.00
_cell.angle_gamma   90.00
#
_symmetry.space_group_name_H-M   'P 1'
#
loop_
_entity.id
_entity.type
_entity.pdbx_description
1 polymer ?
#
loop_
_entity_poly.entity_id
_entity_poly.type
_entity_poly.pdbx_seq_one_letter_code
_entity_poly.pdbx_strand_id
1 'polypeptide(L)'
;RINPKMVGEFLDENFPQGPEDDCVYFICGPGNMTDTVKSTLLGRGIQAKQVHTEHFVNPNHTLGEFQASIGGEGEKRVIVHLQGKRIELPVPPGATILDVLVKERFDPPYSCTAGACSTCMAKIISGKVHMDACYALDDEEVKAGYVLTCQSHPETDVVELTYDM
;
A
#
# COMPACT_ATOMS: atom_id res chain seq x y z
N ARG A 1 -0.79 12.29 -19.61
CA ARG A 1 -0.64 12.13 -18.14
C ARG A 1 -1.24 13.36 -17.49
N ILE A 2 -2.12 13.19 -16.50
CA ILE A 2 -2.79 14.33 -15.83
C ILE A 2 -1.76 15.13 -15.04
N ASN A 3 -1.88 16.46 -15.07
CA ASN A 3 -1.00 17.41 -14.38
C ASN A 3 -1.82 18.55 -13.74
N PRO A 4 -1.24 19.35 -12.83
CA PRO A 4 -1.99 20.40 -12.12
C PRO A 4 -2.66 21.44 -13.01
N LYS A 5 -2.05 21.79 -14.16
CA LYS A 5 -2.62 22.75 -15.11
C LYS A 5 -3.93 22.22 -15.71
N MET A 6 -3.92 20.97 -16.18
CA MET A 6 -5.10 20.33 -16.75
C MET A 6 -6.23 20.17 -15.72
N VAL A 7 -5.88 19.83 -14.47
CA VAL A 7 -6.86 19.75 -13.38
C VAL A 7 -7.45 21.14 -13.12
N GLY A 8 -6.63 22.18 -13.14
CA GLY A 8 -7.11 23.55 -12.97
C GLY A 8 -8.04 24.01 -14.07
N GLU A 9 -7.64 23.83 -15.34
CA GLU A 9 -8.49 24.15 -16.50
C GLU A 9 -9.83 23.42 -16.41
N PHE A 10 -9.82 22.13 -16.06
CA PHE A 10 -11.05 21.36 -15.89
C PHE A 10 -11.96 21.93 -14.80
N LEU A 11 -11.41 22.32 -13.64
CA LEU A 11 -12.20 22.91 -12.56
C LEU A 11 -12.75 24.29 -12.94
N ASP A 12 -11.98 25.09 -13.65
CA ASP A 12 -12.38 26.42 -14.12
C ASP A 12 -13.45 26.35 -15.22
N GLU A 13 -13.51 25.24 -15.99
CA GLU A 13 -14.58 24.99 -16.96
C GLU A 13 -15.83 24.35 -16.34
N ASN A 14 -15.69 23.74 -15.15
CA ASN A 14 -16.72 22.92 -14.51
C ASN A 14 -16.96 23.35 -13.06
N PHE A 15 -17.35 24.62 -12.88
CA PHE A 15 -17.66 25.16 -11.56
C PHE A 15 -18.80 24.38 -10.87
N PRO A 16 -18.72 24.19 -9.54
CA PRO A 16 -19.81 23.62 -8.78
C PRO A 16 -21.07 24.47 -8.94
N GLN A 17 -22.22 23.80 -9.09
CA GLN A 17 -23.51 24.47 -9.27
C GLN A 17 -24.16 24.86 -7.92
N GLY A 18 -23.46 24.67 -6.79
CA GLY A 18 -23.92 24.95 -5.44
C GLY A 18 -22.85 25.61 -4.58
N PRO A 19 -23.13 25.91 -3.30
CA PRO A 19 -22.15 26.47 -2.38
C PRO A 19 -20.90 25.59 -2.31
N GLU A 20 -19.71 26.21 -2.37
CA GLU A 20 -18.44 25.47 -2.35
C GLU A 20 -18.28 24.60 -1.10
N ASP A 21 -18.82 25.05 0.04
CA ASP A 21 -18.78 24.32 1.32
C ASP A 21 -19.60 23.02 1.32
N ASP A 22 -20.58 22.89 0.42
CA ASP A 22 -21.44 21.70 0.29
C ASP A 22 -20.93 20.72 -0.78
N CYS A 23 -19.86 21.08 -1.50
CA CYS A 23 -19.33 20.27 -2.58
C CYS A 23 -18.46 19.13 -2.05
N VAL A 24 -18.59 17.95 -2.64
CA VAL A 24 -17.79 16.76 -2.29
C VAL A 24 -17.14 16.21 -3.56
N TYR A 25 -15.85 15.92 -3.49
CA TYR A 25 -15.01 15.50 -4.60
C TYR A 25 -14.57 14.05 -4.40
N PHE A 26 -14.92 13.19 -5.35
CA PHE A 26 -14.50 11.79 -5.38
C PHE A 26 -13.48 11.58 -6.48
N ILE A 27 -12.34 10.98 -6.15
CA ILE A 27 -11.23 10.81 -7.08
C ILE A 27 -10.77 9.37 -7.05
N CYS A 28 -10.69 8.76 -8.22
CA CYS A 28 -10.10 7.45 -8.43
C CYS A 28 -9.32 7.50 -9.76
N GLY A 29 -8.15 6.89 -9.79
CA GLY A 29 -7.33 6.89 -10.99
C GLY A 29 -5.96 6.25 -10.81
N PRO A 30 -5.27 5.93 -11.91
CA PRO A 30 -4.00 5.22 -11.87
C PRO A 30 -2.81 6.11 -11.49
N GLY A 31 -1.78 5.50 -10.91
CA GLY A 31 -0.50 6.13 -10.63
C GLY A 31 -0.64 7.37 -9.74
N ASN A 32 -0.01 8.47 -10.15
CA ASN A 32 -0.01 9.72 -9.39
C ASN A 32 -1.19 10.65 -9.70
N MET A 33 -2.21 10.17 -10.44
CA MET A 33 -3.39 10.98 -10.79
C MET A 33 -4.10 11.46 -9.53
N THR A 34 -4.41 10.54 -8.62
CA THR A 34 -5.14 10.84 -7.39
C THR A 34 -4.44 11.89 -6.54
N ASP A 35 -3.12 11.78 -6.36
CA ASP A 35 -2.32 12.75 -5.60
C ASP A 35 -2.27 14.12 -6.29
N THR A 36 -2.15 14.13 -7.62
CA THR A 36 -2.12 15.38 -8.41
C THR A 36 -3.44 16.13 -8.31
N VAL A 37 -4.57 15.42 -8.42
CA VAL A 37 -5.90 16.05 -8.30
C VAL A 37 -6.14 16.53 -6.87
N LYS A 38 -5.87 15.68 -5.87
CA LYS A 38 -6.03 16.02 -4.45
C LYS A 38 -5.22 17.26 -4.07
N SER A 39 -3.93 17.31 -4.42
CA SER A 39 -3.07 18.47 -4.13
C SER A 39 -3.55 19.75 -4.82
N THR A 40 -4.06 19.65 -6.05
CA THR A 40 -4.62 20.81 -6.77
C THR A 40 -5.89 21.35 -6.13
N LEU A 41 -6.78 20.47 -5.64
CA LEU A 41 -7.99 20.87 -4.91
C LEU A 41 -7.65 21.54 -3.58
N LEU A 42 -6.74 20.95 -2.80
CA LEU A 42 -6.27 21.54 -1.53
C LEU A 42 -5.61 22.91 -1.76
N GLY A 43 -4.80 23.05 -2.82
CA GLY A 43 -4.16 24.31 -3.19
C GLY A 43 -5.15 25.42 -3.59
N ARG A 44 -6.39 25.07 -3.94
CA ARG A 44 -7.50 26.00 -4.24
C ARG A 44 -8.34 26.34 -3.01
N GLY A 45 -8.01 25.82 -1.82
CA GLY A 45 -8.73 26.10 -0.58
C GLY A 45 -9.89 25.12 -0.27
N ILE A 46 -10.08 24.09 -1.10
CA ILE A 46 -11.05 23.02 -0.81
C ILE A 46 -10.56 22.23 0.40
N GLN A 47 -11.44 22.00 1.37
CA GLN A 47 -11.06 21.38 2.62
C GLN A 47 -10.79 19.88 2.42
N ALA A 48 -9.79 19.32 3.13
CA ALA A 48 -9.46 17.90 3.04
C ALA A 48 -10.66 16.97 3.31
N LYS A 49 -11.59 17.40 4.18
CA LYS A 49 -12.82 16.65 4.51
C LYS A 49 -13.78 16.49 3.32
N GLN A 50 -13.66 17.34 2.29
CA GLN A 50 -14.49 17.31 1.09
C GLN A 50 -13.89 16.44 -0.02
N VAL A 51 -12.66 15.93 0.17
CA VAL A 51 -11.93 15.19 -0.86
C VAL A 51 -11.76 13.74 -0.45
N HIS A 52 -12.38 12.84 -1.21
CA HIS A 52 -12.34 11.40 -1.00
C HIS A 52 -11.60 10.72 -2.14
N THR A 53 -10.68 9.82 -1.79
CA THR A 53 -9.79 9.17 -2.74
C THR A 53 -9.87 7.66 -2.61
N GLU A 54 -9.95 6.99 -3.75
CA GLU A 54 -9.82 5.54 -3.86
C GLU A 54 -8.61 5.20 -4.73
N HIS A 55 -7.79 4.24 -4.28
CA HIS A 55 -6.56 3.84 -4.95
C HIS A 55 -6.65 2.39 -5.41
N PHE A 56 -6.74 2.20 -6.73
CA PHE A 56 -6.51 0.89 -7.35
C PHE A 56 -5.12 0.93 -7.99
N VAL A 57 -4.15 0.29 -7.34
CA VAL A 57 -2.87 -0.02 -7.96
C VAL A 57 -2.70 -1.52 -7.97
N ASN A 58 -2.66 -2.08 -9.18
CA ASN A 58 -1.63 -2.99 -9.68
C ASN A 58 -2.24 -3.94 -10.75
N PRO A 59 -2.48 -3.47 -11.99
CA PRO A 59 -2.99 -4.35 -13.05
C PRO A 59 -1.99 -5.43 -13.49
N ASN A 60 -0.74 -5.40 -13.00
CA ASN A 60 0.35 -6.26 -13.48
C ASN A 60 0.98 -7.17 -12.39
N HIS A 61 0.53 -7.11 -11.13
CA HIS A 61 1.03 -8.00 -10.08
C HIS A 61 0.08 -9.16 -9.88
N THR A 62 0.54 -10.35 -10.27
CA THR A 62 -0.12 -11.59 -9.87
C THR A 62 0.44 -12.03 -8.53
N LEU A 63 -0.41 -12.09 -7.50
CA LEU A 63 -0.05 -12.60 -6.18
C LEU A 63 0.67 -13.95 -6.29
N GLY A 64 1.85 -14.04 -5.66
CA GLY A 64 2.65 -15.27 -5.62
C GLY A 64 3.45 -15.58 -6.88
N GLU A 65 3.37 -14.75 -7.94
CA GLU A 65 4.28 -14.82 -9.09
C GLU A 65 5.49 -13.92 -8.84
N PHE A 66 6.66 -14.54 -8.75
CA PHE A 66 7.94 -13.85 -8.70
C PHE A 66 9.01 -14.68 -9.42
N GLN A 67 10.00 -14.01 -10.00
CA GLN A 67 11.16 -14.70 -10.58
C GLN A 67 12.03 -15.25 -9.44
N ALA A 68 11.81 -16.51 -9.08
CA ALA A 68 12.67 -17.21 -8.14
C ALA A 68 14.06 -17.37 -8.77
N SER A 69 15.03 -16.58 -8.28
CA SER A 69 16.44 -16.89 -8.49
C SER A 69 16.81 -17.96 -7.47
N ILE A 70 16.94 -19.21 -7.92
CA ILE A 70 17.33 -20.32 -7.05
C ILE A 70 18.80 -20.14 -6.66
N GLY A 71 19.08 -19.93 -5.37
CA GLY A 71 20.38 -20.25 -4.77
C GLY A 71 21.46 -19.17 -4.82
N GLY A 72 21.18 -17.98 -4.27
CA GLY A 72 22.20 -16.98 -3.95
C GLY A 72 22.48 -16.92 -2.45
N GLU A 73 23.74 -16.95 -2.02
CA GLU A 73 24.12 -16.59 -0.65
C GLU A 73 23.62 -15.17 -0.34
N GLY A 74 22.83 -15.00 0.73
CA GLY A 74 22.24 -13.72 1.13
C GLY A 74 20.72 -13.60 1.03
N GLU A 75 19.98 -14.71 0.87
CA GLU A 75 18.51 -14.70 0.95
C GLU A 75 18.02 -14.20 2.31
N LYS A 76 17.27 -13.09 2.29
CA LYS A 76 16.57 -12.58 3.47
C LYS A 76 15.46 -13.54 3.85
N ARG A 77 15.15 -13.63 5.15
CA ARG A 77 14.11 -14.49 5.69
C ARG A 77 13.08 -13.70 6.44
N VAL A 78 11.84 -14.20 6.43
CA VAL A 78 10.76 -13.69 7.25
C VAL A 78 10.27 -14.76 8.21
N ILE A 79 10.09 -14.38 9.47
CA ILE A 79 9.40 -15.16 10.50
C ILE A 79 8.02 -14.51 10.70
N VAL A 80 6.97 -15.29 10.50
CA VAL A 80 5.58 -14.81 10.54
C VAL A 80 4.82 -15.58 11.59
N HIS A 81 4.21 -14.86 12.53
CA HIS A 81 3.20 -15.40 13.43
C HIS A 81 1.82 -15.22 12.81
N LEU A 82 1.16 -16.32 12.47
CA LEU A 82 -0.13 -16.34 11.80
C LEU A 82 -0.97 -17.51 12.32
N GLN A 83 -2.15 -17.20 12.86
CA GLN A 83 -3.09 -18.19 13.41
C GLN A 83 -2.43 -19.08 14.47
N GLY A 84 -1.58 -18.50 15.33
CA GLY A 84 -0.86 -19.20 16.38
C GLY A 84 0.31 -20.07 15.90
N LYS A 85 0.67 -20.00 14.61
CA LYS A 85 1.83 -20.72 14.05
C LYS A 85 2.99 -19.77 13.81
N ARG A 86 4.20 -20.20 14.15
CA ARG A 86 5.46 -19.56 13.74
C ARG A 86 5.93 -20.18 12.41
N ILE A 87 5.87 -19.41 11.35
CA ILE A 87 6.25 -19.79 9.98
C ILE A 87 7.55 -19.09 9.62
N GLU A 88 8.51 -19.77 9.01
CA GLU A 88 9.79 -19.18 8.60
C GLU A 88 10.04 -19.50 7.13
N LEU A 89 10.18 -18.47 6.31
CA LEU A 89 10.28 -18.60 4.85
C LEU A 89 11.38 -17.69 4.29
N PRO A 90 12.11 -18.13 3.24
CA PRO A 90 12.97 -17.24 2.48
C PRO A 90 12.12 -16.26 1.67
N VAL A 91 12.60 -15.04 1.51
CA VAL A 91 11.97 -14.00 0.67
C VAL A 91 12.90 -13.68 -0.49
N PRO A 92 12.62 -14.19 -1.70
CA PRO A 92 13.42 -13.91 -2.87
C PRO A 92 13.43 -12.41 -3.22
N PRO A 93 14.49 -11.90 -3.86
CA PRO A 93 14.55 -10.51 -4.28
C PRO A 93 13.33 -10.11 -5.13
N GLY A 94 12.69 -9.00 -4.75
CA GLY A 94 11.51 -8.46 -5.45
C GLY A 94 10.18 -9.13 -5.09
N ALA A 95 10.17 -10.18 -4.28
CA ALA A 95 8.93 -10.75 -3.73
C ALA A 95 8.51 -10.01 -2.46
N THR A 96 7.22 -9.73 -2.32
CA THR A 96 6.67 -9.21 -1.06
C THR A 96 6.52 -10.33 -0.03
N ILE A 97 6.43 -9.96 1.25
CA ILE A 97 6.16 -10.94 2.31
C ILE A 97 4.82 -11.67 2.07
N LEU A 98 3.80 -10.96 1.57
CA LEU A 98 2.51 -11.58 1.24
C LEU A 98 2.65 -12.62 0.11
N ASP A 99 3.42 -12.32 -0.95
CA ASP A 99 3.58 -13.23 -2.09
C ASP A 99 4.11 -14.60 -1.66
N VAL A 100 5.11 -14.60 -0.79
CA VAL A 100 5.72 -15.83 -0.28
C VAL A 100 4.73 -16.62 0.57
N LEU A 101 3.98 -15.95 1.45
CA LEU A 101 2.96 -16.60 2.28
C LEU A 101 1.82 -17.22 1.45
N VAL A 102 1.36 -16.51 0.42
CA VAL A 102 0.30 -16.99 -0.49
C VAL A 102 0.80 -18.15 -1.34
N LYS A 103 2.02 -18.05 -1.88
CA LYS A 103 2.63 -19.12 -2.68
C LYS A 103 2.78 -20.43 -1.90
N GLU A 104 3.20 -20.33 -0.64
CA GLU A 104 3.32 -21.47 0.27
C GLU A 104 1.99 -21.87 0.94
N ARG A 105 0.87 -21.25 0.52
CA ARG A 105 -0.50 -21.59 0.93
C ARG A 105 -0.78 -21.45 2.43
N PHE A 106 -0.15 -20.47 3.09
CA PHE A 106 -0.40 -20.15 4.50
C PHE A 106 -1.64 -19.28 4.75
N ASP A 107 -2.29 -18.80 3.70
CA ASP A 107 -3.56 -18.05 3.72
C ASP A 107 -3.62 -16.87 4.73
N PRO A 108 -2.67 -15.91 4.63
CA PRO A 108 -2.78 -14.67 5.40
C PRO A 108 -3.99 -13.84 4.97
N PRO A 109 -4.51 -12.93 5.81
CA PRO A 109 -5.57 -12.03 5.39
C PRO A 109 -5.05 -11.04 4.32
N TYR A 110 -5.74 -10.90 3.19
CA TYR A 110 -5.45 -9.87 2.17
C TYR A 110 -6.71 -9.55 1.34
N SER A 111 -6.68 -8.41 0.62
CA SER A 111 -7.75 -8.04 -0.32
C SER A 111 -7.20 -7.24 -1.50
N CYS A 112 -6.81 -5.96 -1.31
CA CYS A 112 -6.50 -5.08 -2.43
C CYS A 112 -5.14 -5.32 -3.11
N THR A 113 -4.14 -5.82 -2.37
CA THR A 113 -2.73 -5.97 -2.82
C THR A 113 -2.06 -4.66 -3.28
N ALA A 114 -2.66 -3.53 -2.93
CA ALA A 114 -2.35 -2.20 -3.44
C ALA A 114 -1.85 -1.24 -2.34
N GLY A 115 -1.71 -1.72 -1.10
CA GLY A 115 -1.42 -0.88 0.06
C GLY A 115 -2.58 0.03 0.49
N ALA A 116 -3.82 -0.24 0.07
CA ALA A 116 -4.97 0.67 0.21
C ALA A 116 -6.11 0.21 1.15
N CYS A 117 -6.12 -1.04 1.63
CA CYS A 117 -7.28 -1.60 2.36
C CYS A 117 -6.99 -2.15 3.77
N SER A 118 -5.74 -2.07 4.25
CA SER A 118 -5.25 -2.59 5.55
C SER A 118 -5.53 -4.06 5.90
N THR A 119 -6.15 -4.86 5.02
CA THR A 119 -6.45 -6.28 5.31
C THR A 119 -5.19 -7.13 5.55
N CYS A 120 -4.09 -6.83 4.88
CA CYS A 120 -2.81 -7.52 5.05
C CYS A 120 -1.91 -6.87 6.11
N MET A 121 -2.50 -6.09 7.03
CA MET A 121 -1.75 -5.43 8.08
C MET A 121 -1.13 -6.45 9.03
N ALA A 122 0.14 -6.22 9.36
CA ALA A 122 0.88 -6.97 10.36
C ALA A 122 1.71 -6.00 11.21
N LYS A 123 2.22 -6.48 12.34
CA LYS A 123 3.12 -5.72 13.21
C LYS A 123 4.51 -6.32 13.23
N ILE A 124 5.53 -5.48 13.00
CA ILE A 124 6.93 -5.86 13.15
C ILE A 124 7.24 -6.16 14.61
N ILE A 125 7.82 -7.33 14.87
CA ILE A 125 8.42 -7.73 16.14
C ILE A 125 9.91 -7.41 16.14
N SER A 126 10.61 -7.73 15.04
CA SER A 126 12.03 -7.41 14.86
C SER A 126 12.41 -7.27 13.38
N GLY A 127 13.51 -6.58 13.10
CA GLY A 127 13.96 -6.29 11.73
C GLY A 127 13.31 -5.06 11.12
N LYS A 128 13.49 -4.86 9.81
CA LYS A 128 12.95 -3.72 9.05
C LYS A 128 12.45 -4.16 7.68
N VAL A 129 11.45 -3.44 7.18
CA VAL A 129 10.90 -3.63 5.83
C VAL A 129 10.80 -2.29 5.10
N HIS A 130 10.87 -2.36 3.78
CA HIS A 130 10.53 -1.29 2.87
C HIS A 130 9.12 -1.54 2.33
N MET A 131 8.24 -0.53 2.31
CA MET A 131 6.93 -0.63 1.67
C MET A 131 6.92 0.13 0.34
N ASP A 132 6.57 -0.55 -0.76
CA ASP A 132 6.43 0.09 -2.08
C ASP A 132 5.35 1.18 -2.08
N ALA A 133 4.25 0.93 -1.37
CA ALA A 133 3.16 1.87 -1.17
C ALA A 133 2.49 1.67 0.19
N CYS A 134 2.03 2.77 0.79
CA CYS A 134 1.26 2.76 2.02
C CYS A 134 0.22 3.88 1.99
N TYR A 135 -1.03 3.52 1.65
CA TYR A 135 -2.16 4.46 1.63
C TYR A 135 -3.15 4.20 2.77
N ALA A 136 -3.09 3.01 3.37
CA ALA A 136 -4.05 2.56 4.37
C ALA A 136 -3.65 2.83 5.82
N LEU A 137 -2.37 3.13 6.09
CA LEU A 137 -1.86 3.40 7.44
C LEU A 137 -1.41 4.85 7.54
N ASP A 138 -1.58 5.44 8.73
CA ASP A 138 -1.02 6.74 9.05
C ASP A 138 0.44 6.66 9.55
N ASP A 139 1.10 7.82 9.67
CA ASP A 139 2.50 7.88 10.09
C ASP A 139 2.73 7.34 11.51
N GLU A 140 1.75 7.46 12.41
CA GLU A 140 1.88 6.99 13.79
C GLU A 140 1.74 5.46 13.87
N GLU A 141 0.84 4.87 13.07
CA GLU A 141 0.72 3.43 12.88
C GLU A 141 2.03 2.86 12.29
N VAL A 142 2.58 3.48 11.25
CA VAL A 142 3.86 3.03 10.66
C VAL A 142 5.00 3.11 11.70
N LYS A 143 5.08 4.20 12.47
CA LYS A 143 6.06 4.35 13.57
C LYS A 143 5.86 3.32 14.69
N ALA A 144 4.61 2.94 14.97
CA ALA A 144 4.28 1.90 15.94
C ALA A 144 4.61 0.47 15.43
N GLY A 145 5.13 0.35 14.21
CA GLY A 145 5.60 -0.90 13.61
C GLY A 145 4.54 -1.63 12.79
N TYR A 146 3.42 -0.99 12.46
CA TYR A 146 2.43 -1.56 11.56
C TYR A 146 2.89 -1.45 10.11
N VAL A 147 2.69 -2.53 9.35
CA VAL A 147 3.13 -2.65 7.96
C VAL A 147 2.07 -3.34 7.11
N LEU A 148 2.07 -3.06 5.81
CA LEU A 148 1.21 -3.73 4.83
C LEU A 148 2.03 -4.79 4.10
N THR A 149 1.86 -6.07 4.47
CA THR A 149 2.71 -7.15 3.95
C THR A 149 2.61 -7.35 2.44
N CYS A 150 1.50 -6.93 1.82
CA CYS A 150 1.31 -6.94 0.37
C CYS A 150 2.20 -5.95 -0.38
N GLN A 151 2.85 -5.01 0.31
CA GLN A 151 3.79 -4.04 -0.26
C GLN A 151 5.16 -4.12 0.42
N SER A 152 5.34 -5.04 1.38
CA SER A 152 6.53 -5.05 2.25
C SER A 152 7.62 -5.99 1.72
N HIS A 153 8.84 -5.47 1.62
CA HIS A 153 10.07 -6.18 1.28
C HIS A 153 11.04 -6.16 2.46
N PRO A 154 11.69 -7.27 2.85
CA PRO A 154 12.67 -7.26 3.93
C PRO A 154 13.87 -6.35 3.64
N GLU A 155 14.21 -5.46 4.58
CA GLU A 155 15.43 -4.64 4.54
C GLU A 155 16.59 -5.31 5.29
N THR A 156 16.29 -6.01 6.39
CA THR A 156 17.27 -6.78 7.18
C THR A 156 17.30 -8.26 6.78
N ASP A 157 18.39 -8.97 7.12
CA ASP A 157 18.55 -10.41 6.81
C ASP A 157 17.44 -11.27 7.39
N VAL A 158 16.91 -10.88 8.55
CA VAL A 158 15.76 -11.50 9.19
C VAL A 158 14.78 -10.41 9.59
N VAL A 159 13.51 -10.63 9.28
CA VAL A 159 12.37 -9.84 9.74
C VAL A 159 11.41 -10.76 10.46
N GLU A 160 10.93 -10.37 11.63
CA GLU A 160 9.89 -11.08 12.36
C GLU A 160 8.65 -10.19 12.49
N LEU A 161 7.48 -10.72 12.17
CA LEU A 161 6.22 -10.00 12.26
C LEU A 161 5.06 -10.90 12.70
N THR A 162 3.97 -10.29 13.16
CA THR A 162 2.75 -10.98 13.58
C THR A 162 1.51 -10.41 12.90
N TYR A 163 0.63 -11.31 12.45
CA TYR A 163 -0.76 -11.02 12.11
C TYR A 163 -1.72 -11.25 13.29
N ASP A 164 -1.25 -11.93 14.34
CA ASP A 164 -2.02 -12.26 15.55
C ASP A 164 -2.00 -11.06 16.50
N MET A 165 -2.83 -10.06 16.21
CA MET A 165 -2.98 -8.80 16.96
C MET A 165 -4.31 -8.72 17.70
#